data_AF-A0A6I1WT17-F1
#
_entry.id   AF-A0A6I1WT17-F1
#
_cell.length_a   1.000
_cell.length_b   1.000
_cell.length_c   1.000
_cell.angle_alpha   90.00
_cell.angle_beta   90.00
_cell.angle_gamma   90.00
#
_symmetry.space_group_name_H-M   'P 1'
#
loop_
_entity.id
_entity.type
_entity.pdbx_description
1 polymer ?
#
loop_
_entity_poly.entity_id
_entity_poly.type
_entity_poly.pdbx_seq_one_letter_code
_entity_poly.pdbx_strand_id
1 'polypeptide(L)'
;MRQGVRVSHSRPYHPQTQGKLERQHRSMIREVFKGLCLIDLPSAQCTLDEWRKTYNYERPHGGIGMQVPASRYTPSAREYQEVLPAIEYGAELHVRKVQAKGEIYWQGQPWRLGKGFKGERVGVREGVEDGQYDVFWGSHRIAQIDRVTGVVISGKKLR
;
A
#
# COMPACT_ATOMS: atom_id res chain seq x y z
N MET A 1 3.25 3.00 3.67
CA MET A 1 4.13 1.81 3.77
C MET A 1 5.34 2.04 2.88
N ARG A 2 6.56 1.68 3.36
CA ARG A 2 7.94 2.08 2.97
C ARG A 2 8.12 3.19 1.92
N GLN A 3 7.53 3.05 0.74
CA GLN A 3 7.28 4.12 -0.23
C GLN A 3 6.41 5.29 0.27
N GLY A 4 6.19 5.50 1.57
CA GLY A 4 5.32 6.59 2.08
C GLY A 4 3.87 6.61 1.54
N VAL A 5 3.42 5.58 0.81
CA VAL A 5 2.06 5.51 0.28
C VAL A 5 1.13 4.93 1.34
N ARG A 6 0.07 5.66 1.69
CA ARG A 6 -0.94 5.19 2.64
C ARG A 6 -1.90 4.24 1.93
N VAL A 7 -2.09 3.05 2.51
CA VAL A 7 -3.11 2.12 2.04
C VAL A 7 -4.47 2.58 2.55
N SER A 8 -5.45 2.64 1.63
CA SER A 8 -6.85 2.83 1.96
C SER A 8 -7.65 1.64 1.45
N HIS A 9 -8.71 1.28 2.18
CA HIS A 9 -9.58 0.17 1.81
C HIS A 9 -11.00 0.70 1.65
N SER A 10 -11.69 0.25 0.60
CA SER A 10 -13.12 0.44 0.47
C SER A 10 -13.86 -0.36 1.55
N ARG A 11 -15.03 0.13 1.98
CA ARG A 11 -15.92 -0.62 2.86
C ARG A 11 -16.66 -1.69 2.04
N PRO A 12 -16.98 -2.85 2.63
CA PRO A 12 -17.89 -3.81 2.02
C PRO A 12 -19.21 -3.14 1.60
N TYR A 13 -19.80 -3.60 0.50
CA TYR A 13 -21.08 -3.12 -0.04
C TYR A 13 -21.14 -1.62 -0.37
N HIS A 14 -20.02 -1.02 -0.77
CA HIS A 14 -19.95 0.40 -1.14
C HIS A 14 -19.60 0.61 -2.63
N PRO A 15 -20.54 0.30 -3.56
CA PRO A 15 -20.30 0.27 -5.01
C PRO A 15 -19.80 1.59 -5.58
N GLN A 16 -20.13 2.73 -4.96
CA GLN A 16 -19.67 4.06 -5.38
C GLN A 16 -18.14 4.21 -5.33
N THR A 17 -17.44 3.40 -4.53
CA THR A 17 -15.97 3.45 -4.46
C THR A 17 -15.29 2.69 -5.60
N GLN A 18 -15.98 1.72 -6.22
CA GLN A 18 -15.41 0.84 -7.24
C GLN A 18 -15.97 1.11 -8.65
N GLY A 19 -17.10 1.82 -8.77
CA GLY A 19 -17.81 1.99 -10.04
C GLY A 19 -16.97 2.59 -11.17
N LYS A 20 -15.97 3.42 -10.87
CA LYS A 20 -15.05 3.97 -11.89
C LYS A 20 -14.16 2.88 -12.50
N LEU A 21 -13.57 2.04 -11.64
CA LEU A 21 -12.75 0.91 -12.05
C LEU A 21 -13.59 -0.13 -12.79
N GLU A 22 -14.76 -0.47 -12.25
CA GLU A 22 -15.68 -1.42 -12.88
C GLU A 22 -16.14 -0.96 -14.27
N ARG A 23 -16.41 0.34 -14.46
CA ARG A 23 -16.75 0.90 -15.77
C ARG A 23 -15.59 0.83 -16.75
N GLN A 24 -14.36 1.10 -16.29
CA GLN A 24 -13.15 0.99 -17.10
C GLN A 24 -12.90 -0.47 -17.51
N HIS A 25 -12.98 -1.43 -16.58
CA HIS A 25 -12.90 -2.86 -16.87
C HIS A 25 -13.95 -3.30 -17.89
N ARG A 26 -15.21 -2.89 -17.72
CA ARG A 26 -16.29 -3.25 -18.66
C ARG A 26 -16.00 -2.73 -20.07
N SER A 27 -15.47 -1.51 -20.18
CA SER A 27 -15.12 -0.91 -21.48
C SER A 27 -13.96 -1.65 -22.13
N MET A 28 -12.90 -1.93 -21.37
CA MET A 28 -11.75 -2.70 -21.82
C MET A 28 -12.14 -4.10 -22.31
N ILE A 29 -12.96 -4.82 -21.54
CA ILE A 29 -13.44 -6.15 -21.94
C ILE A 29 -14.25 -6.10 -23.23
N ARG A 30 -15.13 -5.10 -23.37
CA ARG A 30 -15.98 -4.96 -24.56
C ARG A 30 -15.16 -4.59 -25.80
N GLU A 31 -14.22 -3.68 -25.65
CA GLU A 31 -13.54 -3.03 -26.78
C GLU A 31 -12.26 -3.77 -27.19
N VAL A 32 -11.56 -4.38 -26.24
CA VAL A 32 -10.32 -5.13 -26.49
C VAL A 32 -10.61 -6.63 -26.53
N PHE A 33 -11.00 -7.22 -25.40
CA PHE A 33 -11.03 -8.68 -25.27
C PHE A 33 -12.17 -9.38 -26.03
N LYS A 34 -13.29 -8.69 -26.28
CA LYS A 34 -14.37 -9.21 -27.12
C LYS A 34 -14.20 -8.92 -28.60
N GLY A 35 -13.31 -7.99 -28.97
CA GLY A 35 -13.13 -7.52 -30.35
C GLY A 35 -11.89 -8.07 -31.05
N LEU A 36 -10.92 -8.61 -30.31
CA LEU A 36 -9.60 -8.96 -30.83
C LEU A 36 -9.15 -10.34 -30.37
N CYS A 37 -8.51 -11.09 -31.28
CA CYS A 37 -7.79 -12.32 -30.95
C CYS A 37 -6.39 -11.94 -30.47
N LEU A 38 -6.15 -12.03 -29.15
CA LEU A 38 -4.84 -11.78 -28.57
C LEU A 38 -4.02 -13.07 -28.61
N ILE A 39 -3.10 -13.15 -29.56
CA ILE A 39 -2.33 -14.36 -29.88
C ILE A 39 -1.22 -14.65 -28.86
N ASP A 40 -0.67 -13.61 -28.23
CA ASP A 40 0.39 -13.70 -27.22
C ASP A 40 0.41 -12.47 -26.28
N LEU A 41 1.24 -12.53 -25.24
CA LEU A 41 1.37 -11.45 -24.25
C LEU A 41 1.94 -10.14 -24.85
N PRO A 42 2.98 -10.16 -25.71
CA PRO A 42 3.48 -8.94 -26.35
C PRO A 42 2.41 -8.21 -27.18
N SER A 43 1.66 -8.95 -28.00
CA SER A 43 0.58 -8.39 -28.83
C SER A 43 -0.56 -7.85 -27.97
N ALA A 44 -0.89 -8.54 -26.88
CA ALA A 44 -1.84 -8.05 -25.88
C ALA A 44 -1.37 -6.73 -25.24
N GLN A 45 -0.10 -6.64 -24.87
CA GLN A 45 0.47 -5.42 -24.26
C GLN A 45 0.41 -4.24 -25.24
N CYS A 46 0.86 -4.42 -26.49
CA CYS A 46 0.76 -3.38 -27.53
C CYS A 46 -0.68 -2.91 -27.74
N THR A 47 -1.62 -3.85 -27.83
CA THR A 47 -3.05 -3.56 -28.01
C THR A 47 -3.60 -2.76 -26.83
N LEU A 48 -3.26 -3.15 -25.60
CA LEU A 48 -3.70 -2.46 -24.39
C LEU A 48 -3.06 -1.07 -24.26
N ASP A 49 -1.82 -0.90 -24.70
CA ASP A 49 -1.13 0.39 -24.70
C ASP A 49 -1.78 1.38 -25.67
N GLU A 50 -2.16 0.93 -26.88
CA GLU A 50 -2.92 1.76 -27.83
C GLU A 50 -4.32 2.08 -27.31
N TRP A 51 -5.05 1.08 -26.80
CA TRP A 51 -6.36 1.31 -26.20
C TRP A 51 -6.29 2.29 -25.02
N ARG A 52 -5.23 2.22 -24.19
CA ARG A 52 -5.00 3.16 -23.09
C ARG A 52 -4.79 4.59 -23.58
N LYS A 53 -4.11 4.80 -24.72
CA LYS A 53 -3.95 6.14 -25.32
C LYS A 53 -5.32 6.70 -25.70
N THR A 54 -6.10 5.98 -26.51
CA THR A 54 -7.45 6.42 -26.91
C THR A 54 -8.35 6.64 -25.70
N TYR A 55 -8.38 5.73 -24.73
CA TYR A 55 -9.25 5.83 -23.56
C TYR A 55 -8.95 7.06 -22.69
N ASN A 56 -7.66 7.40 -22.52
CA ASN A 56 -7.23 8.47 -21.62
C ASN A 56 -7.11 9.85 -22.31
N TYR A 57 -6.82 9.91 -23.60
CA TYR A 57 -6.50 11.16 -24.30
C TYR A 57 -7.52 11.57 -25.38
N GLU A 58 -8.35 10.65 -25.87
CA GLU A 58 -9.26 10.93 -26.99
C GLU A 58 -10.73 10.75 -26.58
N ARG A 59 -11.03 9.71 -25.78
CA ARG A 59 -12.40 9.34 -25.42
C ARG A 59 -13.03 10.38 -24.48
N PRO A 60 -14.17 11.00 -24.83
CA PRO A 60 -14.94 11.84 -23.92
C PRO A 60 -15.66 11.01 -22.85
N HIS A 61 -15.69 11.49 -21.60
CA HIS A 61 -16.39 10.81 -20.49
C HIS A 61 -17.45 11.70 -19.86
N GLY A 62 -18.70 11.24 -19.88
CA GLY A 62 -19.84 11.98 -19.30
C GLY A 62 -19.67 12.29 -17.80
N GLY A 63 -19.04 11.40 -17.03
CA GLY A 63 -18.77 11.60 -15.60
C GLY A 63 -17.79 12.74 -15.28
N ILE A 64 -17.13 13.32 -16.29
CA ILE A 64 -16.25 14.49 -16.17
C ILE A 64 -16.62 15.59 -17.19
N GLY A 65 -17.89 15.65 -17.59
CA GLY A 65 -18.39 16.73 -18.46
C GLY A 65 -17.88 16.63 -19.90
N MET A 66 -17.78 15.42 -20.44
CA MET A 66 -17.28 15.14 -21.80
C MET A 66 -15.82 15.52 -22.03
N GLN A 67 -15.05 15.76 -20.96
CA GLN A 67 -13.60 15.87 -21.03
C GLN A 67 -12.95 14.47 -21.10
N VAL A 68 -11.65 14.44 -21.42
CA VAL A 68 -10.83 13.23 -21.44
C VAL A 68 -10.16 13.01 -20.08
N PRO A 69 -9.89 11.76 -19.63
CA PRO A 69 -9.29 11.51 -18.32
C PRO A 69 -7.96 12.23 -18.08
N ALA A 70 -7.13 12.33 -19.12
CA ALA A 70 -5.84 13.02 -19.06
C ALA A 70 -5.95 14.53 -18.76
N SER A 71 -7.12 15.15 -18.97
CA SER A 71 -7.35 16.56 -18.59
C SER A 71 -7.44 16.77 -17.08
N ARG A 72 -7.69 15.72 -16.30
CA ARG A 72 -7.86 15.75 -14.84
C ARG A 72 -6.71 15.11 -14.08
N TYR A 73 -5.98 14.21 -14.73
CA TYR A 73 -4.96 13.40 -14.09
C TYR A 73 -3.61 13.62 -14.74
N THR A 74 -2.64 14.06 -13.93
CA THR A 74 -1.23 14.12 -14.30
C THR A 74 -0.48 12.99 -13.60
N PRO A 75 0.56 12.42 -14.24
CA PRO A 75 1.46 11.49 -13.57
C PRO A 75 1.98 12.06 -12.24
N SER A 76 2.11 11.18 -11.24
CA SER A 76 2.71 11.54 -9.95
C SER A 76 4.15 11.99 -10.15
N ALA A 77 4.52 13.15 -9.58
CA ALA A 77 5.91 13.59 -9.52
C ALA A 77 6.79 12.66 -8.67
N ARG A 78 6.16 11.86 -7.80
CA ARG A 78 6.86 10.81 -7.06
C ARG A 78 7.02 9.58 -7.92
N GLU A 79 8.25 9.26 -8.27
CA GLU A 79 8.62 8.03 -8.95
C GLU A 79 8.57 6.81 -8.03
N TYR A 80 8.33 5.66 -8.64
CA TYR A 80 8.46 4.38 -7.98
C TYR A 80 9.94 4.03 -7.80
N GLN A 81 10.32 3.57 -6.60
CA GLN A 81 11.67 3.10 -6.30
C GLN A 81 11.66 1.61 -6.02
N GLU A 82 12.29 0.81 -6.88
CA GLU A 82 12.34 -0.64 -6.69
C GLU A 82 13.14 -1.02 -5.43
N VAL A 83 14.25 -0.33 -5.21
CA VAL A 83 15.10 -0.50 -4.02
C VAL A 83 15.00 0.75 -3.16
N LEU A 84 14.44 0.58 -1.96
CA LEU A 84 14.36 1.66 -0.97
C LEU A 84 15.61 1.64 -0.08
N PRO A 85 16.13 2.81 0.31
CA PRO A 85 17.21 2.88 1.28
C PRO A 85 16.80 2.20 2.59
N ALA A 86 17.80 1.77 3.35
CA ALA A 86 17.57 1.26 4.69
C ALA A 86 16.92 2.35 5.55
N ILE A 87 16.01 1.96 6.43
CA ILE A 87 15.37 2.91 7.33
C ILE A 87 16.39 3.30 8.40
N GLU A 88 16.70 4.58 8.46
CA GLU A 88 17.48 5.18 9.54
C GLU A 88 16.52 5.61 10.65
N TYR A 89 16.86 5.21 11.87
CA TYR A 89 16.14 5.63 13.07
C TYR A 89 17.04 6.59 13.84
N GLY A 90 16.44 7.63 14.43
CA GLY A 90 17.16 8.52 15.32
C GLY A 90 17.67 7.78 16.57
N ALA A 91 18.64 8.38 17.26
CA ALA A 91 19.28 7.80 18.44
C ALA A 91 18.30 7.53 19.60
N GLU A 92 17.13 8.17 19.57
CA GLU A 92 16.04 7.99 20.54
C GLU A 92 15.29 6.66 20.40
N LEU A 93 15.42 5.95 19.27
CA LEU A 93 14.77 4.66 19.06
C LEU A 93 15.76 3.50 19.17
N HIS A 94 15.33 2.46 19.88
CA HIS A 94 16.07 1.22 19.93
C HIS A 94 15.74 0.36 18.71
N VAL A 95 16.73 0.17 17.85
CA VAL A 95 16.55 -0.61 16.62
C VAL A 95 16.59 -2.11 16.92
N ARG A 96 15.56 -2.84 16.47
CA ARG A 96 15.47 -4.30 16.52
C ARG A 96 15.16 -4.88 15.15
N LYS A 97 15.78 -6.02 14.84
CA LYS A 97 15.48 -6.77 13.62
C LYS A 97 14.35 -7.75 13.87
N VAL A 98 13.37 -7.78 12.98
CA VAL A 98 12.26 -8.73 13.05
C VAL A 98 12.74 -10.11 12.58
N GLN A 99 12.55 -11.11 13.44
CA GLN A 99 12.96 -12.49 13.19
C GLN A 99 12.02 -13.22 12.22
N ALA A 100 12.41 -14.44 11.83
CA ALA A 100 11.68 -15.25 10.85
C ALA A 100 10.21 -15.52 11.23
N LYS A 101 9.89 -15.60 12.53
CA LYS A 101 8.52 -15.78 13.03
C LYS A 101 7.67 -14.50 13.05
N GLY A 102 8.25 -13.36 12.65
CA GLY A 102 7.57 -12.06 12.70
C GLY A 102 7.57 -11.45 14.10
N GLU A 103 8.61 -11.70 14.88
CA GLU A 103 8.75 -11.27 16.27
C GLU A 103 10.04 -10.46 16.48
N ILE A 104 10.04 -9.61 17.49
CA ILE A 104 11.23 -8.90 17.98
C ILE A 104 11.51 -9.31 19.42
N TYR A 105 12.79 -9.29 19.81
CA TYR A 105 13.17 -9.50 21.21
C TYR A 105 13.32 -8.14 21.90
N TRP A 106 12.52 -7.91 22.95
CA TRP A 106 12.50 -6.65 23.69
C TRP A 106 12.25 -6.91 25.17
N GLN A 107 13.05 -6.30 26.05
CA GLN A 107 12.96 -6.47 27.51
C GLN A 107 12.94 -7.94 27.97
N GLY A 108 13.83 -8.76 27.38
CA GLY A 108 14.01 -10.16 27.79
C GLY A 108 12.98 -11.16 27.25
N GLN A 109 12.00 -10.74 26.44
CA GLN A 109 10.96 -11.61 25.90
C GLN A 109 10.64 -11.33 24.41
N PRO A 110 10.10 -12.31 23.66
CA PRO A 110 9.72 -12.13 22.26
C PRO A 110 8.31 -11.52 22.12
N TRP A 111 8.17 -10.54 21.23
CA TRP A 111 6.92 -9.85 20.93
C TRP A 111 6.56 -9.98 19.45
N ARG A 112 5.34 -10.46 19.17
CA ARG A 112 4.89 -10.75 17.79
C ARG A 112 4.31 -9.52 17.11
N LEU A 113 4.96 -9.07 16.03
CA LEU A 113 4.53 -7.93 15.21
C LEU A 113 3.83 -8.36 13.91
N GLY A 114 4.14 -9.55 13.40
CA GLY A 114 3.59 -10.11 12.18
C GLY A 114 4.66 -10.46 11.14
N LYS A 115 4.37 -11.47 10.31
CA LYS A 115 5.32 -12.01 9.31
C LYS A 115 5.64 -11.03 8.18
N GLY A 116 4.79 -10.04 7.94
CA GLY A 116 4.98 -9.02 6.90
C GLY A 116 6.20 -8.13 7.10
N PHE A 117 6.76 -8.09 8.32
CA PHE A 117 7.96 -7.32 8.64
C PHE A 117 9.23 -8.19 8.74
N LYS A 118 9.17 -9.48 8.38
CA LYS A 118 10.32 -10.39 8.48
C LYS A 118 11.57 -9.79 7.80
N GLY A 119 12.66 -9.71 8.54
CA GLY A 119 13.95 -9.19 8.04
C GLY A 119 14.09 -7.67 8.09
N GLU A 120 13.00 -6.92 8.28
CA GLU A 120 13.01 -5.48 8.43
C GLU A 120 13.57 -5.06 9.80
N ARG A 121 14.08 -3.81 9.87
CA ARG A 121 14.47 -3.15 11.11
C ARG A 121 13.33 -2.25 11.59
N VAL A 122 12.97 -2.38 12.86
CA VAL A 122 11.95 -1.57 13.52
C VAL A 122 12.57 -0.79 14.67
N GLY A 123 12.11 0.45 14.89
CA GLY A 123 12.49 1.27 16.03
C GLY A 123 11.51 1.05 17.17
N VAL A 124 12.01 0.89 18.38
CA VAL A 124 11.21 0.78 19.61
C VAL A 124 11.48 2.00 20.48
N ARG A 125 10.42 2.65 20.93
CA ARG A 125 10.47 3.80 21.86
C ARG A 125 9.52 3.56 23.02
N GLU A 126 9.82 4.12 24.17
CA GLU A 126 8.89 4.17 25.29
C GLU A 126 7.60 4.90 24.87
N GLY A 127 6.47 4.34 25.32
CA GLY A 127 5.14 4.88 25.12
C GLY A 127 4.83 6.01 26.12
N VAL A 128 3.55 6.39 26.19
CA VAL A 128 3.09 7.45 27.10
C VAL A 128 3.03 6.93 28.55
N GLU A 129 2.67 5.67 28.73
CA GLU A 129 2.57 5.02 30.03
C GLU A 129 3.79 4.12 30.27
N ASP A 130 4.21 4.03 31.52
CA ASP A 130 5.31 3.15 31.91
C ASP A 130 4.95 1.68 31.60
N GLY A 131 5.93 0.95 31.06
CA GLY A 131 5.72 -0.41 30.57
C GLY A 131 5.06 -0.53 29.19
N GLN A 132 4.64 0.57 28.55
CA GLN A 132 4.23 0.57 27.15
C GLN A 132 5.38 0.95 26.22
N TYR A 133 5.44 0.31 25.06
CA TYR A 133 6.46 0.56 24.04
C TYR A 133 5.83 0.65 22.66
N ASP A 134 6.11 1.75 21.97
CA ASP A 134 5.69 1.95 20.59
C ASP A 134 6.73 1.40 19.63
N VAL A 135 6.25 0.63 18.65
CA VAL A 135 7.06 0.03 17.61
C VAL A 135 6.77 0.71 16.28
N PHE A 136 7.83 1.23 15.67
CA PHE A 136 7.80 1.96 14.41
C PHE A 136 8.53 1.19 13.30
N TRP A 137 7.93 1.18 12.13
CA TRP A 137 8.58 0.81 10.88
C TRP A 137 8.67 2.04 9.98
N GLY A 138 9.85 2.67 9.95
CA GLY A 138 10.03 4.01 9.42
C GLY A 138 9.14 5.01 10.14
N SER A 139 8.41 5.82 9.39
CA SER A 139 7.46 6.79 9.94
C SER A 139 6.13 6.19 10.40
N HIS A 140 5.93 4.88 10.26
CA HIS A 140 4.65 4.24 10.56
C HIS A 140 4.71 3.55 11.93
N ARG A 141 3.88 3.97 12.89
CA ARG A 141 3.62 3.19 14.10
C ARG A 141 2.88 1.91 13.70
N ILE A 142 3.48 0.75 13.95
CA ILE A 142 2.96 -0.56 13.51
C ILE A 142 2.39 -1.39 14.66
N ALA A 143 2.88 -1.17 15.87
CA ALA A 143 2.38 -1.83 17.06
C ALA A 143 2.64 -1.00 18.33
N GLN A 144 1.91 -1.33 19.39
CA GLN A 144 2.20 -0.94 20.76
C GLN A 144 2.28 -2.23 21.58
N ILE A 145 3.37 -2.37 22.32
CA ILE A 145 3.62 -3.48 23.25
C ILE A 145 3.27 -2.97 24.63
N ASP A 146 2.44 -3.72 25.36
CA ASP A 146 2.19 -3.49 26.76
C ASP A 146 2.84 -4.61 27.58
N ARG A 147 3.86 -4.27 28.35
CA ARG A 147 4.62 -5.22 29.16
C ARG A 147 3.82 -5.75 30.35
N VAL A 148 2.94 -4.93 30.92
CA VAL A 148 2.17 -5.27 32.11
C VAL A 148 1.13 -6.34 31.77
N THR A 149 0.45 -6.17 30.63
CA THR A 149 -0.60 -7.10 30.17
C THR A 149 -0.07 -8.22 29.28
N GLY A 150 1.14 -8.09 28.73
CA GLY A 150 1.69 -9.06 27.77
C GLY A 150 1.03 -8.97 26.39
N VAL A 151 0.33 -7.88 26.08
CA VAL A 151 -0.46 -7.72 24.86
C VAL A 151 0.30 -6.87 23.83
N VAL A 152 0.18 -7.26 22.55
CA VAL A 152 0.61 -6.43 21.42
C VAL A 152 -0.62 -5.92 20.68
N ILE A 153 -0.82 -4.61 20.70
CA ILE A 153 -1.85 -3.91 19.95
C ILE A 153 -1.27 -3.55 18.57
N SER A 154 -1.95 -3.94 17.49
CA SER A 154 -1.49 -3.68 16.12
C SER A 154 -2.65 -3.49 15.14
N GLY A 155 -2.34 -3.01 13.93
CA GLY A 155 -3.32 -2.88 12.84
C GLY A 155 -4.43 -1.88 13.16
N LYS A 156 -5.70 -2.27 12.94
CA LYS A 156 -6.86 -1.38 13.18
C LYS A 156 -7.01 -0.97 14.65
N LYS A 157 -6.53 -1.79 15.59
CA LYS A 157 -6.63 -1.53 17.03
C LYS A 157 -5.61 -0.50 17.55
N LEU A 158 -4.66 -0.09 16.70
CA LEU A 158 -3.62 0.89 17.02
C LEU A 158 -4.08 2.34 16.79
N ARG A 159 -5.27 2.54 16.22
CA ARG A 159 -5.82 3.85 15.87
C ARG A 159 -6.50 4.53 17.04
#